data_AF-D9I5V9-F1
#
_entry.id   AF-D9I5V9-F1
#
_cell.length_a   1.000
_cell.length_b   1.000
_cell.length_c   1.000
_cell.angle_alpha   90.00
_cell.angle_beta   90.00
_cell.angle_gamma   90.00
#
_symmetry.space_group_name_H-M   'P 1'
#
loop_
_entity.id
_entity.type
_entity.pdbx_description
1 polymer ?
#
loop_
_entity_poly.entity_id
_entity_poly.type
_entity_poly.pdbx_seq_one_letter_code
_entity_poly.pdbx_strand_id
1 'polypeptide(L)'
;AKPALAGADIVLISAGVARKPGMDRSDLFNVNAGIVRNLVEQIAVTCPKACIGIITNPVNTTVAIAAEVLKKAGVYDKNKLFGVTTLDMIRSNTFVAELKGKQPQDINVPVIGGHSGVTILPIAVSGSWNQLKRAGSGRSDQTYSEQR
;
A
#
# COMPACT_ATOMS: atom_id res chain seq x y z
N ALA A 1 17.76 10.05 -14.68
CA ALA A 1 17.37 10.22 -13.27
C ALA A 1 18.31 11.12 -12.47
N LYS A 2 19.65 11.02 -12.60
CA LYS A 2 20.61 11.72 -11.72
C LYS A 2 20.33 13.22 -11.44
N PRO A 3 20.02 14.08 -12.43
CA PRO A 3 19.70 15.48 -12.14
C PRO A 3 18.45 15.65 -11.26
N ALA A 4 17.44 14.79 -11.43
CA ALA A 4 16.20 14.84 -10.66
C ALA A 4 16.34 14.26 -9.24
N LEU A 5 17.41 13.51 -8.96
CA LEU A 5 17.67 12.90 -7.65
C LEU A 5 18.63 13.72 -6.79
N ALA A 6 19.40 14.62 -7.40
CA ALA A 6 20.41 15.40 -6.69
C ALA A 6 19.76 16.28 -5.61
N GLY A 7 20.18 16.07 -4.35
CA GLY A 7 19.66 16.83 -3.20
C GLY A 7 18.24 16.45 -2.76
N ALA A 8 17.65 15.37 -3.29
CA ALA A 8 16.31 14.97 -2.88
C ALA A 8 16.27 14.45 -1.43
N ASP A 9 15.35 14.99 -0.62
CA ASP A 9 15.06 14.50 0.73
C ASP A 9 14.05 13.34 0.72
N ILE A 10 13.16 13.31 -0.28
CA ILE A 10 12.12 12.29 -0.46
C ILE A 10 12.07 11.89 -1.92
N VAL A 11 12.00 10.58 -2.19
CA VAL A 11 11.82 10.01 -3.53
C VAL A 11 10.63 9.06 -3.50
N LEU A 12 9.61 9.37 -4.31
CA LEU A 12 8.44 8.50 -4.49
C LEU A 12 8.55 7.76 -5.83
N ILE A 13 8.49 6.44 -5.79
CA ILE A 13 8.56 5.58 -6.97
C ILE A 13 7.15 5.08 -7.30
N SER A 14 6.48 5.80 -8.19
CA SER A 14 5.23 5.38 -8.84
C SER A 14 5.45 4.78 -10.23
N ALA A 15 6.70 4.79 -10.72
CA ALA A 15 7.06 4.27 -12.03
C ALA A 15 6.84 2.76 -12.10
N GLY A 16 5.99 2.34 -13.01
CA GLY A 16 5.66 0.95 -13.25
C GLY A 16 4.71 0.81 -14.42
N VAL A 17 4.58 -0.42 -14.89
CA VAL A 17 3.60 -0.77 -15.93
C VAL A 17 2.32 -1.22 -15.23
N ALA A 18 1.17 -0.78 -15.74
CA ALA A 18 -0.12 -1.33 -15.37
C ALA A 18 -0.37 -2.63 -16.14
N ARG A 19 -1.09 -3.57 -15.53
CA ARG A 19 -1.43 -4.83 -16.20
C ARG A 19 -2.16 -4.56 -17.52
N LYS A 20 -1.64 -5.09 -18.61
CA LYS A 20 -2.30 -5.06 -19.93
C LYS A 20 -3.09 -6.36 -20.17
N PRO A 21 -4.16 -6.34 -20.98
CA PRO A 21 -4.80 -7.57 -21.44
C PRO A 21 -3.76 -8.52 -22.07
N GLY A 22 -3.82 -9.81 -21.74
CA GLY A 22 -2.86 -10.80 -22.22
C GLY A 22 -1.51 -10.86 -21.47
N MET A 23 -1.29 -10.00 -20.47
CA MET A 23 -0.06 -10.04 -19.65
C MET A 23 -0.24 -10.94 -18.42
N ASP A 24 0.71 -11.86 -18.23
CA ASP A 24 0.78 -12.71 -17.05
C ASP A 24 1.23 -11.93 -15.81
N ARG A 25 0.83 -12.44 -14.64
CA ARG A 25 1.21 -11.81 -13.35
C ARG A 25 2.73 -11.82 -13.13
N SER A 26 3.40 -12.89 -13.56
CA SER A 26 4.86 -13.03 -13.49
C SER A 26 5.58 -11.98 -14.34
N ASP A 27 5.07 -11.71 -15.54
CA ASP A 27 5.69 -10.74 -16.45
C ASP A 27 5.58 -9.33 -15.90
N LEU A 28 4.40 -8.97 -15.40
CA LEU A 28 4.17 -7.69 -14.74
C LEU A 28 5.11 -7.51 -13.54
N PHE A 29 5.27 -8.55 -12.72
CA PHE A 29 6.19 -8.55 -11.60
C PHE A 29 7.63 -8.33 -12.06
N ASN A 30 8.10 -9.08 -13.05
CA ASN A 30 9.48 -8.99 -13.54
C ASN A 30 9.80 -7.60 -14.11
N VAL A 31 8.87 -7.02 -14.87
CA VAL A 31 9.01 -5.66 -15.42
C VAL A 31 9.13 -4.63 -14.29
N ASN A 32 8.20 -4.65 -13.34
CA ASN A 32 8.19 -3.67 -12.26
C ASN A 32 9.36 -3.88 -11.28
N ALA A 33 9.79 -5.12 -11.06
CA ALA A 33 10.98 -5.43 -10.29
C ALA A 33 12.25 -4.84 -10.92
N GLY A 34 12.38 -4.93 -12.25
CA GLY A 34 13.49 -4.32 -12.99
C GLY A 34 13.50 -2.80 -12.89
N ILE A 35 12.33 -2.17 -13.07
CA ILE A 35 12.18 -0.71 -12.95
C ILE A 35 12.57 -0.23 -11.55
N VAL A 36 12.02 -0.84 -10.51
CA VAL A 36 12.30 -0.47 -9.11
C VAL A 36 13.78 -0.67 -8.79
N ARG A 37 14.37 -1.80 -9.18
CA ARG A 37 15.80 -2.06 -8.98
C ARG A 37 16.67 -0.95 -9.57
N ASN A 38 16.46 -0.63 -10.85
CA ASN A 38 17.28 0.37 -11.54
C ASN A 38 17.16 1.76 -10.89
N LEU A 39 15.94 2.18 -10.53
CA LEU A 39 15.72 3.47 -9.87
C LEU A 39 16.38 3.52 -8.49
N VAL A 40 16.26 2.45 -7.70
CA VAL A 40 16.85 2.38 -6.36
C VAL A 40 18.38 2.33 -6.43
N GLU A 41 18.98 1.68 -7.43
CA GLU A 41 20.43 1.74 -7.68
C GLU A 41 20.89 3.18 -7.92
N GLN A 42 20.13 3.99 -8.66
CA GLN A 42 20.46 5.40 -8.86
C GLN A 42 20.29 6.25 -7.60
N ILE A 43 19.25 5.97 -6.79
CA ILE A 43 19.03 6.64 -5.50
C ILE A 43 20.17 6.34 -4.53
N ALA A 44 20.61 5.07 -4.46
CA ALA A 44 21.70 4.64 -3.58
C ALA A 44 23.00 5.40 -3.83
N VAL A 45 23.26 5.79 -5.09
CA VAL A 45 24.45 6.56 -5.47
C VAL A 45 24.24 8.06 -5.30
N THR A 46 23.05 8.57 -5.61
CA THR A 46 22.83 10.03 -5.79
C THR A 46 22.30 10.71 -4.53
N CYS A 47 21.39 10.07 -3.80
CA CYS A 47 20.74 10.61 -2.61
C CYS A 47 20.46 9.50 -1.57
N PRO A 48 21.49 8.78 -1.07
CA PRO A 48 21.30 7.63 -0.17
C PRO A 48 20.61 7.96 1.16
N LYS A 49 20.52 9.25 1.52
CA LYS A 49 19.87 9.72 2.75
C LYS A 49 18.39 10.06 2.55
N ALA A 50 17.85 9.97 1.33
CA ALA A 50 16.46 10.28 1.05
C ALA A 50 15.52 9.24 1.68
N CYS A 51 14.32 9.68 2.03
CA CYS A 51 13.18 8.82 2.32
C CYS A 51 12.63 8.25 1.01
N ILE A 52 12.51 6.93 0.89
CA ILE A 52 12.12 6.23 -0.34
C ILE A 52 10.75 5.59 -0.14
N GLY A 53 9.75 6.12 -0.86
CA GLY A 53 8.39 5.58 -0.86
C GLY A 53 8.10 4.77 -2.13
N ILE A 54 7.83 3.48 -1.98
CA ILE A 54 7.47 2.59 -3.10
C ILE A 54 5.96 2.54 -3.27
N ILE A 55 5.47 3.03 -4.41
CA ILE A 55 4.07 2.94 -4.85
C ILE A 55 3.92 1.83 -5.90
N THR A 56 4.98 1.54 -6.64
CA THR A 56 4.99 0.54 -7.72
C THR A 56 4.57 -0.85 -7.23
N ASN A 57 3.49 -1.36 -7.84
CA ASN A 57 2.97 -2.68 -7.55
C ASN A 57 3.85 -3.81 -8.15
N PRO A 58 3.93 -4.98 -7.50
CA PRO A 58 3.31 -5.30 -6.20
C PRO A 58 4.15 -4.78 -5.02
N VAL A 59 3.58 -3.89 -4.21
CA VAL A 59 4.30 -3.21 -3.09
C VAL A 59 4.93 -4.21 -2.13
N ASN A 60 4.22 -5.31 -1.82
CA ASN A 60 4.70 -6.38 -0.93
C ASN A 60 6.08 -6.93 -1.33
N THR A 61 6.39 -6.96 -2.63
CA THR A 61 7.65 -7.52 -3.14
C THR A 61 8.63 -6.44 -3.57
N THR A 62 8.16 -5.33 -4.14
CA THR A 62 9.03 -4.25 -4.63
C THR A 62 9.75 -3.53 -3.49
N VAL A 63 9.14 -3.41 -2.30
CA VAL A 63 9.83 -2.91 -1.09
C VAL A 63 10.98 -3.82 -0.68
N ALA A 64 10.78 -5.14 -0.68
CA ALA A 64 11.83 -6.10 -0.35
C ALA A 64 12.99 -6.03 -1.37
N ILE A 65 12.67 -5.91 -2.66
CA ILE A 65 13.67 -5.72 -3.72
C ILE A 65 14.49 -4.45 -3.49
N ALA A 66 13.81 -3.32 -3.21
CA ALA A 66 14.49 -2.06 -2.92
C ALA A 66 15.43 -2.18 -1.70
N ALA A 67 14.99 -2.87 -0.64
CA ALA A 67 15.80 -3.11 0.55
C ALA A 67 17.09 -3.88 0.20
N GLU A 68 16.99 -4.95 -0.59
CA GLU A 68 18.15 -5.75 -0.99
C GLU A 68 19.12 -4.98 -1.88
N VAL A 69 18.62 -4.10 -2.76
CA VAL A 69 19.47 -3.21 -3.57
C VAL A 69 20.24 -2.24 -2.67
N LEU A 70 19.57 -1.59 -1.73
CA LEU A 70 20.20 -0.66 -0.80
C LEU A 70 21.21 -1.36 0.12
N LYS A 71 20.91 -2.59 0.57
CA LYS A 71 21.83 -3.39 1.40
C LYS A 71 23.10 -3.73 0.62
N LYS A 72 22.97 -4.17 -0.64
CA LYS A 72 24.12 -4.43 -1.52
C LYS A 72 24.97 -3.19 -1.77
N ALA A 73 24.35 -2.02 -1.82
CA ALA A 73 25.03 -0.74 -1.94
C ALA A 73 25.60 -0.22 -0.60
N GLY A 74 25.34 -0.88 0.53
CA GLY A 74 25.84 -0.49 1.85
C GLY A 74 25.18 0.75 2.46
N VAL A 75 24.02 1.17 1.95
CA VAL A 75 23.34 2.43 2.35
C VAL A 75 21.92 2.21 2.87
N TYR A 76 21.56 0.96 3.19
CA TYR A 76 20.22 0.64 3.67
C TYR A 76 19.92 1.23 5.05
N ASP A 77 18.88 2.05 5.12
CA ASP A 77 18.28 2.53 6.37
C ASP A 77 16.82 2.06 6.46
N LYS A 78 16.54 1.18 7.43
CA LYS A 78 15.21 0.61 7.66
C LYS A 78 14.15 1.66 8.03
N ASN A 79 14.54 2.83 8.51
CA ASN A 79 13.61 3.91 8.88
C ASN A 79 13.25 4.80 7.68
N LYS A 80 13.92 4.63 6.53
CA LYS A 80 13.77 5.50 5.36
C LYS A 80 13.16 4.81 4.15
N LEU A 81 13.06 3.48 4.13
CA LEU A 81 12.38 2.75 3.06
C LEU A 81 10.99 2.32 3.52
N PHE A 82 9.96 2.71 2.78
CA PHE A 82 8.58 2.33 3.08
C PHE A 82 7.76 2.04 1.82
N GLY A 83 6.80 1.11 1.96
CA GLY A 83 5.75 0.90 0.97
C GLY A 83 4.57 1.83 1.23
N VAL A 84 4.03 2.45 0.19
CA VAL A 84 2.87 3.34 0.30
C VAL A 84 1.59 2.50 0.28
N THR A 85 0.98 2.29 1.44
CA THR A 85 -0.28 1.52 1.61
C THR A 85 -1.46 2.39 2.04
N THR A 86 -1.29 3.72 2.09
CA THR A 86 -2.29 4.69 2.56
C THR A 86 -3.63 4.59 1.82
N LEU A 87 -3.63 4.13 0.56
CA LEU A 87 -4.87 3.91 -0.21
C LEU A 87 -5.81 2.88 0.46
N ASP A 88 -5.27 1.87 1.13
CA ASP A 88 -6.10 0.87 1.82
C ASP A 88 -6.79 1.44 3.05
N MET A 89 -6.11 2.34 3.77
CA MET A 89 -6.71 3.11 4.87
C MET A 89 -7.81 4.03 4.35
N ILE A 90 -7.55 4.78 3.27
CA ILE A 90 -8.55 5.67 2.65
C ILE A 90 -9.79 4.86 2.24
N ARG A 91 -9.62 3.71 1.57
CA ARG A 91 -10.73 2.82 1.20
C ARG A 91 -11.50 2.32 2.41
N SER A 92 -10.78 1.87 3.44
CA SER A 92 -11.39 1.37 4.68
C SER A 92 -12.20 2.45 5.40
N ASN A 93 -11.65 3.67 5.48
CA ASN A 93 -12.34 4.83 6.05
C ASN A 93 -13.61 5.15 5.26
N THR A 94 -13.53 5.19 3.93
CA THR A 94 -14.70 5.43 3.07
C THR A 94 -15.80 4.39 3.29
N PHE A 95 -15.47 3.10 3.26
CA PHE A 95 -16.47 2.05 3.44
C PHE A 95 -17.11 2.06 4.83
N VAL A 96 -16.33 2.28 5.89
CA VAL A 96 -16.87 2.37 7.25
C VAL A 96 -17.68 3.65 7.46
N ALA A 97 -17.31 4.76 6.83
CA ALA A 97 -18.05 6.02 6.90
C ALA A 97 -19.42 5.89 6.23
N GLU A 98 -19.48 5.27 5.05
CA GLU A 98 -20.72 5.00 4.33
C GLU A 98 -21.69 4.16 5.17
N LEU A 99 -21.20 3.07 5.78
CA LEU A 99 -22.00 2.22 6.67
C LEU A 99 -22.49 2.93 7.94
N LYS A 100 -21.81 4.00 8.37
CA LYS A 100 -22.14 4.76 9.59
C LYS A 100 -22.86 6.09 9.31
N GLY A 101 -23.09 6.45 8.04
CA GLY A 101 -23.61 7.77 7.66
C GLY A 101 -22.72 8.92 8.14
N LYS A 102 -21.40 8.72 8.13
CA LYS A 102 -20.38 9.71 8.55
C LYS A 102 -19.55 10.18 7.36
N GLN A 103 -18.73 11.20 7.58
CA GLN A 103 -17.73 11.60 6.61
C GLN A 103 -16.48 10.72 6.73
N PRO A 104 -15.85 10.29 5.61
CA PRO A 104 -14.62 9.48 5.65
C PRO A 104 -13.47 10.09 6.45
N GLN A 105 -13.40 11.43 6.54
CA GLN A 105 -12.39 12.17 7.29
C GLN A 105 -12.53 11.98 8.81
N ASP A 106 -13.73 11.65 9.30
CA ASP A 106 -14.02 11.41 10.72
C ASP A 106 -13.79 9.96 11.14
N ILE A 107 -13.43 9.10 10.18
CA ILE A 107 -13.15 7.69 10.38
C ILE A 107 -11.65 7.46 10.31
N ASN A 108 -11.14 6.69 11.27
CA ASN A 108 -9.77 6.19 11.22
C ASN A 108 -9.78 4.68 11.46
N VAL A 109 -9.63 3.91 10.38
CA VAL A 109 -9.47 2.46 10.38
C VAL A 109 -8.01 2.15 10.10
N PRO A 110 -7.23 1.71 11.11
CA PRO A 110 -5.88 1.20 10.88
C PRO A 110 -5.92 -0.01 9.95
N VAL A 111 -5.02 -0.04 8.98
CA VAL A 111 -4.83 -1.20 8.08
C VAL A 111 -3.41 -1.72 8.25
N ILE A 112 -3.28 -3.02 8.48
CA ILE A 112 -1.99 -3.70 8.68
C ILE A 112 -1.81 -4.84 7.67
N GLY A 113 -0.62 -5.44 7.67
CA GLY A 113 -0.26 -6.55 6.78
C GLY A 113 0.47 -6.06 5.54
N GLY A 114 -0.10 -6.31 4.36
CA GLY A 114 0.44 -5.91 3.05
C GLY A 114 -0.57 -5.13 2.22
N HIS A 115 -0.29 -5.03 0.92
CA HIS A 115 -1.03 -4.27 -0.09
C HIS A 115 -1.52 -5.19 -1.24
N SER A 116 -1.89 -6.43 -0.95
CA SER A 116 -2.36 -7.37 -1.97
C SER A 116 -3.40 -8.35 -1.43
N GLY A 117 -4.64 -8.20 -1.89
CA GLY A 117 -5.75 -9.11 -1.57
C GLY A 117 -5.87 -9.38 -0.07
N VAL A 118 -5.80 -10.66 0.30
CA VAL A 118 -5.93 -11.15 1.70
C VAL A 118 -4.84 -10.66 2.66
N THR A 119 -3.76 -10.06 2.15
CA THR A 119 -2.72 -9.47 3.01
C THR A 119 -3.14 -8.11 3.59
N ILE A 120 -4.16 -7.47 3.02
CA ILE A 120 -4.69 -6.18 3.51
C ILE A 120 -5.66 -6.48 4.66
N LEU A 121 -5.31 -6.06 5.88
CA LEU A 121 -6.11 -6.35 7.08
C LEU A 121 -6.57 -5.06 7.77
N PRO A 122 -7.81 -4.60 7.50
CA PRO A 122 -8.43 -3.50 8.24
C PRO A 122 -8.77 -3.94 9.67
N ILE A 123 -8.30 -3.18 10.67
CA ILE A 123 -8.56 -3.46 12.08
C ILE A 123 -9.78 -2.67 12.54
N ALA A 124 -10.94 -3.34 12.60
CA ALA A 124 -12.11 -2.80 13.26
C ALA A 124 -11.97 -2.95 14.79
N VAL A 125 -11.39 -1.95 15.47
CA VAL A 125 -11.25 -1.95 16.93
C VAL A 125 -12.62 -1.76 17.61
N SER A 126 -12.83 -2.41 18.75
CA SER A 126 -14.06 -2.49 19.59
C SER A 126 -14.94 -1.22 19.67
N GLY A 127 -14.37 0.00 19.66
CA GLY A 127 -15.15 1.25 19.61
C GLY A 127 -16.04 1.40 18.36
N SER A 128 -15.63 0.79 17.24
CA SER A 128 -16.44 0.70 16.02
C SER A 128 -17.47 -0.43 16.07
N TRP A 129 -17.20 -1.52 16.80
CA TRP A 129 -18.13 -2.66 16.94
C TRP A 129 -19.37 -2.31 17.77
N ASN A 130 -19.20 -1.58 18.88
CA ASN A 130 -20.35 -1.12 19.68
C ASN A 130 -21.21 -0.09 18.94
N GLN A 131 -20.64 0.66 17.99
CA GLN A 131 -21.40 1.55 17.11
C GLN A 131 -22.10 0.80 15.97
N LEU A 132 -21.50 -0.26 15.43
CA LEU A 132 -22.10 -1.11 14.40
C LEU A 132 -23.31 -1.90 14.94
N LYS A 133 -23.27 -2.39 16.19
CA LYS A 133 -24.44 -3.01 16.83
C LYS A 133 -25.64 -2.07 16.95
N ARG A 134 -25.41 -0.76 17.14
CA ARG A 134 -26.49 0.25 17.23
C ARG A 134 -27.10 0.59 15.87
N ALA A 135 -26.36 0.44 14.78
CA ALA A 135 -26.90 0.59 13.42
C ALA A 135 -27.69 -0.66 12.96
N GLY A 136 -27.35 -1.85 13.50
CA GLY A 136 -28.02 -3.11 13.19
C GLY A 136 -29.28 -3.42 14.00
N SER A 137 -29.56 -2.71 15.09
CA SER A 137 -30.74 -2.98 15.94
C SER A 137 -32.08 -2.50 15.36
N GLY A 138 -32.11 -2.10 14.08
CA GLY A 138 -33.30 -1.64 13.36
C GLY A 138 -33.76 -2.54 12.21
N ARG A 139 -33.10 -3.67 11.93
CA ARG A 139 -33.54 -4.63 10.91
C ARG A 139 -33.65 -6.03 11.50
N SER A 140 -34.88 -6.37 11.88
CA SER A 140 -35.32 -7.72 12.15
C SER A 140 -35.09 -8.62 10.92
N ASP A 141 -34.54 -9.80 11.19
CA ASP A 141 -34.73 -11.08 10.50
C ASP A 141 -35.42 -11.04 9.13
N GLN A 142 -34.64 -11.22 8.06
CA GLN A 142 -34.99 -11.95 6.84
C GLN A 142 -33.93 -11.68 5.77
N THR A 143 -32.90 -12.53 5.65
CA THR A 143 -32.18 -12.90 4.39
C THR A 143 -30.91 -13.70 4.72
N TYR A 144 -31.07 -14.99 5.01
CA TYR A 144 -29.95 -15.95 5.11
C TYR A 144 -30.24 -17.25 4.33
N SER A 145 -31.06 -17.19 3.28
CA SER A 145 -31.48 -18.40 2.55
C SER A 145 -31.01 -18.53 1.10
N GLU A 146 -30.29 -17.58 0.51
CA GLU A 146 -29.91 -17.70 -0.91
C GLU A 146 -28.49 -17.22 -1.18
N GLN A 147 -27.55 -18.17 -1.20
CA GLN A 147 -26.40 -18.27 -2.13
C GLN A 147 -25.45 -19.39 -1.66
N ARG A 148 -25.87 -20.64 -1.93
CA ARG A 148 -24.94 -21.74 -2.18
C ARG A 148 -24.47 -21.69 -3.62
#